data_AF-A0A662TWQ7-F1
#
_entry.id   AF-A0A662TWQ7-F1
#
_cell.length_a   1.000
_cell.length_b   1.000
_cell.length_c   1.000
_cell.angle_alpha   90.00
_cell.angle_beta   90.00
_cell.angle_gamma   90.00
#
_symmetry.space_group_name_H-M   'P 1'
#
loop_
_entity.id
_entity.type
_entity.pdbx_description
1 polymer ?
#
loop_
_entity_poly.entity_id
_entity_poly.type
_entity_poly.pdbx_seq_one_letter_code
_entity_poly.pdbx_strand_id
1 'polypeptide(L)' 'MKKIKCPYCGFEGEPKEFYLLYEAVVNVTLTSASKENRERPPLIICPKCGKAFPSADFYEKIRKKLKRK' A
#
# COMPACT_ATOMS: atom_id res chain seq x y z
N MET A 1 -1.12 17.60 11.06
CA MET A 1 -0.95 16.38 10.24
C MET A 1 -2.25 15.59 10.25
N LYS A 2 -2.69 15.00 9.12
CA LYS A 2 -3.89 14.16 9.10
C LYS A 2 -3.59 12.83 9.81
N LYS A 3 -4.48 12.41 10.72
CA LYS A 3 -4.39 11.09 11.39
C LYS A 3 -4.74 9.98 10.39
N ILE A 4 -4.14 8.81 10.59
CA ILE A 4 -4.44 7.60 9.82
C ILE A 4 -5.32 6.69 10.68
N LYS A 5 -6.41 6.19 10.10
CA LYS A 5 -7.30 5.23 10.74
C LYS A 5 -7.09 3.84 10.15
N CYS A 6 -6.84 2.85 11.01
CA CYS A 6 -6.80 1.46 10.60
C CYS A 6 -8.22 0.97 10.23
N PRO A 7 -8.45 0.45 9.01
CA PRO A 7 -9.77 -0.01 8.59
C PRO A 7 -10.20 -1.32 9.27
N TYR A 8 -9.28 -2.01 9.95
CA TYR A 8 -9.55 -3.33 10.54
C TYR A 8 -9.86 -3.28 12.04
N CYS A 9 -9.16 -2.44 12.81
CA CYS A 9 -9.34 -2.35 14.27
C CYS A 9 -9.78 -0.95 14.74
N GLY A 10 -9.88 0.02 13.84
CA GLY A 10 -10.32 1.38 14.17
C GLY A 10 -9.28 2.26 14.87
N PHE A 11 -8.05 1.77 15.12
CA PHE A 11 -6.97 2.56 15.70
C PHE A 11 -6.69 3.82 14.88
N GLU A 12 -6.60 4.98 15.54
CA GLU A 12 -6.26 6.27 14.95
C GLU A 12 -4.94 6.78 15.53
N GLY A 13 -3.96 7.04 14.66
CA GLY A 13 -2.63 7.48 15.05
C GLY A 13 -2.00 8.44 14.05
N GLU A 14 -0.86 9.01 14.42
CA GLU A 14 -0.01 9.78 13.53
C GLU A 14 0.68 8.86 12.51
N PRO A 15 0.97 9.34 11.28
CA PRO A 15 1.63 8.53 10.25
C PRO A 15 2.93 7.84 10.71
N LYS A 16 3.70 8.48 11.59
CA LYS A 16 4.97 7.95 12.13
C LYS A 16 4.81 6.73 13.03
N GLU A 17 3.60 6.48 13.55
CA GLU A 17 3.30 5.33 14.40
C GLU A 17 3.04 4.05 13.57
N PHE A 18 2.87 4.18 12.26
CA PHE A 18 2.64 3.05 11.37
C PHE A 18 3.93 2.62 10.67
N TYR A 19 4.04 1.35 10.36
CA TYR A 19 5.14 0.83 9.53
C TYR A 19 4.76 0.88 8.06
N LEU A 20 5.77 1.04 7.19
CA LEU A 20 5.63 0.93 5.75
C LEU A 20 6.22 -0.39 5.27
N LEU A 21 5.46 -1.10 4.45
CA LEU A 21 5.88 -2.33 3.79
C LEU A 21 5.97 -2.08 2.28
N TYR A 22 7.17 -2.21 1.75
CA TYR A 22 7.43 -2.15 0.32
C TYR A 22 7.53 -3.57 -0.22
N GLU A 23 6.69 -3.89 -1.20
CA GLU A 23 6.77 -5.17 -1.89
C GLU A 23 7.80 -5.05 -3.02
N ALA A 24 8.83 -5.90 -3.00
CA ALA A 24 9.81 -6.02 -4.05
C ALA A 24 9.59 -7.34 -4.80
N VAL A 25 9.42 -7.28 -6.12
CA VAL A 25 9.24 -8.46 -6.98
C VAL A 25 10.25 -8.44 -8.11
N VAL A 26 10.85 -9.59 -8.34
CA VAL A 26 11.75 -9.84 -9.47
C VAL A 26 11.04 -10.78 -10.42
N ASN A 27 10.63 -10.28 -11.57
CA ASN A 27 10.11 -11.13 -12.64
C ASN A 27 11.30 -11.74 -13.39
N VAL A 28 11.33 -13.07 -13.50
CA VAL A 28 12.39 -13.79 -14.23
C VAL A 28 11.82 -14.41 -15.50
N THR A 29 12.59 -14.31 -16.58
CA THR A 29 12.41 -15.11 -17.80
C THR A 29 13.48 -16.21 -17.82
N LEU A 30 13.43 -17.10 -18.81
CA LEU A 30 14.40 -18.18 -18.99
C LEU A 30 15.87 -17.72 -18.98
N THR A 31 16.16 -16.48 -19.39
CA THR A 31 17.54 -16.00 -19.55
C THR A 31 17.81 -14.64 -18.90
N SER A 32 16.81 -13.93 -18.38
CA SER A 32 17.02 -12.60 -17.79
C SER A 32 15.91 -12.13 -16.84
N ALA A 33 16.22 -11.17 -15.99
CA ALA A 33 15.22 -10.43 -15.22
C ALA A 33 14.41 -9.53 -16.15
N SER A 34 13.08 -9.61 -16.08
CA SER A 34 12.15 -8.74 -16.77
C SER A 34 11.77 -7.57 -15.89
N LYS A 35 11.70 -6.36 -16.46
CA LYS A 35 11.25 -5.17 -15.74
C LYS A 35 9.76 -5.29 -15.43
N GLU A 36 9.41 -5.05 -14.17
CA GLU A 36 8.01 -4.94 -13.78
C GLU A 36 7.49 -3.53 -14.07
N ASN A 37 6.47 -3.43 -14.95
CA ASN A 37 5.83 -2.16 -15.29
C ASN A 37 4.69 -1.77 -14.33
N ARG A 38 4.40 -2.60 -13.32
CA ARG A 38 3.31 -2.38 -12.38
C ARG A 38 3.77 -1.49 -11.22
N GLU A 39 3.06 -0.39 -11.00
CA GLU A 39 3.25 0.46 -9.82
C GLU A 39 2.72 -0.29 -8.57
N ARG A 40 3.61 -0.58 -7.61
CA ARG A 40 3.27 -1.19 -6.32
C ARG A 40 3.41 -0.16 -5.21
N PRO A 41 2.30 0.33 -4.63
CA PRO A 41 2.39 1.27 -3.52
C PRO A 41 2.89 0.57 -2.26
N PRO A 42 3.52 1.32 -1.35
CA PRO A 42 3.75 0.82 -0.01
C PRO A 42 2.42 0.54 0.70
N LEU A 43 2.39 -0.56 1.44
CA LEU A 43 1.32 -0.87 2.38
C LEU A 43 1.67 -0.26 3.74
N ILE A 44 0.65 0.16 4.47
CA ILE A 44 0.74 0.67 5.83
C ILE A 44 0.38 -0.47 6.78
N ILE A 45 1.24 -0.79 7.74
CA ILE A 45 0.97 -1.79 8.78
C ILE A 45 0.50 -1.10 10.05
N CYS A 46 -0.66 -1.54 10.57
CA CYS A 46 -1.17 -1.08 11.86
C CYS A 46 -0.30 -1.61 13.02
N PRO A 47 0.20 -0.76 13.93
CA PRO A 47 0.98 -1.21 15.09
C PRO A 47 0.13 -1.97 16.12
N LYS A 48 -1.21 -1.83 16.08
CA LYS A 48 -2.12 -2.48 17.03
C LYS A 48 -2.59 -3.86 16.61
N CYS A 49 -3.00 -4.04 15.35
CA CYS A 49 -3.56 -5.31 14.87
C CYS A 49 -2.66 -6.06 13.89
N GLY A 50 -1.52 -5.48 13.50
CA GLY A 50 -0.55 -6.08 12.58
C GLY A 50 -1.03 -6.21 11.13
N LYS A 51 -2.28 -5.86 10.82
CA LYS A 51 -2.80 -5.94 9.46
C LYS A 51 -2.24 -4.82 8.59
N ALA A 52 -1.84 -5.19 7.38
CA ALA A 52 -1.41 -4.27 6.34
C ALA A 52 -2.61 -3.76 5.54
N PHE A 53 -2.64 -2.48 5.22
CA PHE A 53 -3.65 -1.87 4.37
C PHE A 53 -3.01 -0.81 3.45
N PRO A 54 -3.61 -0.54 2.28
CA PRO A 54 -3.12 0.50 1.37
C PRO A 54 -3.19 1.90 1.98
N SER A 55 -2.32 2.81 1.55
CA SER A 55 -2.50 4.24 1.88
C SER A 55 -3.78 4.81 1.24
N ALA A 56 -4.47 5.69 1.96
CA ALA A 56 -5.75 6.26 1.53
C ALA A 56 -5.65 6.96 0.15
N ASP A 57 -4.55 7.68 -0.09
CA ASP A 57 -4.31 8.41 -1.34
C ASP A 57 -4.13 7.48 -2.55
N PHE A 58 -3.61 6.27 -2.34
CA PHE A 58 -3.42 5.31 -3.42
C PHE A 58 -4.75 4.77 -3.96
N TYR A 59 -5.69 4.44 -3.07
CA TYR A 59 -7.00 3.94 -3.49
C TYR A 59 -7.89 5.01 -4.11
N GLU A 60 -7.74 6.30 -3.76
CA GLU A 60 -8.42 7.37 -4.51
C GLU A 60 -7.99 7.41 -5.97
N LYS A 61 -6.69 7.28 -6.24
CA LYS A 61 -6.17 7.24 -7.63
C LYS A 61 -6.67 6.01 -8.38
N ILE A 62 -6.65 4.83 -7.74
CA ILE A 62 -7.17 3.60 -8.35
C ILE A 62 -8.69 3.66 -8.55
N ARG A 63 -9.46 4.12 -7.57
CA ARG A 63 -10.92 4.29 -7.69
C ARG A 63 -11.28 5.27 -8.80
N LYS A 64 -10.55 6.39 -8.96
CA LYS A 64 -10.75 7.32 -10.07
C LYS A 64 -10.44 6.70 -11.43
N LYS A 65 -9.41 5.85 -11.52
CA LYS A 65 -9.09 5.08 -12.75
C LYS A 65 -10.16 4.04 -13.08
N LEU A 66 -10.69 3.34 -12.08
CA LEU A 66 -11.72 2.30 -12.26
C LEU A 66 -13.10 2.87 -12.60
N LYS A 67 -13.46 4.05 -12.08
CA LYS A 67 -14.72 4.76 -12.43
C LYS A 67 -14.74 5.38 -13.83
N ARG A 68 -13.59 5.42 -14.52
CA ARG A 68 -13.44 6.00 -15.87
C ARG A 68 -13.50 4.93 -16.99
N LYS A 69 -13.72 3.67 -16.63
CA LYS A 69 -14.09 2.58 -17.54
C LYS A 69 -15.56 2.25 -17.34
#